data_AF-B6BHC0-F1
#
_entry.id   AF-B6BHC0-F1
#
_cell.length_a   1.000
_cell.length_b   1.000
_cell.length_c   1.000
_cell.angle_alpha   90.00
_cell.angle_beta   90.00
_cell.angle_gamma   90.00
#
_symmetry.space_group_name_H-M   'P 1'
#
loop_
_entity.id
_entity.type
_entity.pdbx_description
1 polymer ?
#
loop_
_entity_poly.entity_id
_entity_poly.type
_entity_poly.pdbx_seq_one_letter_code
_entity_poly.pdbx_strand_id
1 'polypeptide(L)'
;MLIDKLYTLLHKDEASAIVEFCDENHPIFKAHFPTQPILPGFVHFEIVADVFDLDITTIKKAKFTKIITPSQTIKYERNDNKFRVFCQDAEVASFSL
;
A
#
# COMPACT_ATOMS: atom_id res chain seq x y z
N MET A 1 -2.06 9.39 -12.21
CA MET A 1 -1.14 9.40 -11.04
C MET A 1 -0.21 8.19 -11.14
N LEU A 2 0.87 8.14 -10.36
CA LEU A 2 1.83 7.03 -10.40
C LEU A 2 1.18 5.65 -10.14
N ILE A 3 0.18 5.64 -9.26
CA ILE A 3 -0.58 4.46 -8.83
C ILE A 3 -1.83 4.17 -9.68
N ASP A 4 -1.99 4.82 -10.83
CA ASP A 4 -3.15 4.63 -11.69
C ASP A 4 -3.29 3.16 -12.14
N LYS A 5 -4.43 2.53 -11.83
CA LYS A 5 -4.72 1.10 -12.07
C LYS A 5 -3.75 0.12 -11.40
N LEU A 6 -2.99 0.56 -10.39
CA LEU A 6 -2.14 -0.33 -9.60
C LEU A 6 -2.97 -1.31 -8.75
N TYR A 7 -4.13 -0.87 -8.28
CA TYR A 7 -4.95 -1.65 -7.36
C TYR A 7 -6.44 -1.47 -7.63
N THR A 8 -7.22 -2.45 -7.18
CA THR A 8 -8.69 -2.36 -7.08
C THR A 8 -9.06 -2.21 -5.61
N LEU A 9 -9.90 -1.23 -5.28
CA LEU A 9 -10.45 -1.08 -3.93
C LEU A 9 -11.57 -2.10 -3.72
N LEU A 10 -11.35 -3.04 -2.79
CA LEU A 10 -12.32 -4.10 -2.47
C LEU A 10 -13.25 -3.70 -1.32
N HIS A 11 -12.72 -2.97 -0.33
CA HIS A 11 -13.47 -2.50 0.84
C HIS A 11 -12.89 -1.19 1.35
N LYS A 12 -13.75 -0.33 1.90
CA LYS A 12 -13.36 0.88 2.63
C LYS A 12 -14.41 1.23 3.67
N ASP A 13 -13.92 1.57 4.86
CA ASP A 13 -14.65 2.28 5.90
C ASP A 13 -13.73 3.36 6.53
N GLU A 14 -14.13 3.95 7.65
CA GLU A 14 -13.35 5.00 8.32
C GLU A 14 -12.03 4.50 8.91
N ALA A 15 -11.97 3.25 9.36
CA ALA A 15 -10.85 2.66 10.07
C ALA A 15 -10.06 1.64 9.23
N SER A 16 -10.56 1.24 8.07
CA SER A 16 -9.92 0.22 7.25
C SER A 16 -10.17 0.35 5.76
N ALA A 17 -9.21 -0.16 4.98
CA ALA A 17 -9.36 -0.34 3.54
C ALA A 17 -8.70 -1.65 3.10
N ILE A 18 -9.27 -2.30 2.10
CA ILE A 18 -8.72 -3.51 1.49
C ILE A 18 -8.55 -3.26 0.00
N VAL A 19 -7.34 -3.50 -0.50
CA VAL A 19 -7.00 -3.37 -1.92
C VAL A 19 -6.44 -4.66 -2.45
N GLU A 20 -6.68 -4.94 -3.73
CA GLU A 20 -6.02 -6.00 -4.48
C GLU A 20 -5.09 -5.38 -5.51
N PHE A 21 -3.81 -5.76 -5.49
CA PHE A 21 -2.87 -5.30 -6.49
C PHE A 21 -3.08 -5.99 -7.84
N CYS A 22 -2.79 -5.27 -8.92
CA CYS A 22 -2.72 -5.82 -10.26
C CYS A 22 -1.56 -6.81 -10.41
N ASP A 23 -1.45 -7.39 -11.60
CA ASP A 23 -0.35 -8.28 -11.97
C ASP A 23 0.99 -7.53 -12.16
N GLU A 24 2.04 -8.31 -12.47
CA GLU A 24 3.39 -7.81 -12.74
C GLU A 24 3.51 -6.91 -13.98
N ASN A 25 2.48 -6.82 -14.83
CA ASN A 25 2.55 -6.05 -16.07
C ASN A 25 2.45 -4.53 -15.86
N HIS A 26 2.02 -4.11 -14.67
CA HIS A 26 1.90 -2.71 -14.32
C HIS A 26 3.28 -2.01 -14.30
N PRO A 27 3.38 -0.74 -14.77
CA PRO A 27 4.65 -0.02 -14.86
C PRO A 27 5.47 0.00 -13.56
N ILE A 28 4.83 0.15 -12.40
CA ILE A 28 5.52 0.10 -11.10
C ILE A 28 6.21 -1.25 -10.88
N PHE A 29 5.52 -2.36 -11.11
CA PHE A 29 6.05 -3.71 -10.88
C PHE A 29 7.12 -4.09 -11.90
N LYS A 30 6.97 -3.63 -13.17
CA LYS A 30 8.03 -3.74 -14.18
C LYS A 30 9.31 -3.00 -13.80
N ALA A 31 9.17 -1.83 -13.17
CA ALA A 31 10.30 -1.01 -12.76
C ALA A 31 10.94 -1.47 -11.43
N HIS A 32 10.18 -2.13 -10.55
CA HIS A 32 10.61 -2.44 -9.19
C HIS A 32 10.28 -3.89 -8.82
N PHE A 33 11.09 -4.88 -9.17
CA PHE A 33 12.26 -4.80 -10.04
C PHE A 33 12.04 -5.71 -11.26
N PRO A 34 12.71 -5.45 -12.40
CA PRO A 34 12.44 -6.17 -13.66
C PRO A 34 12.47 -7.70 -13.57
N THR A 35 13.27 -8.25 -12.66
CA THR A 35 13.39 -9.71 -12.44
C THR A 35 12.71 -10.19 -11.15
N GLN A 36 12.25 -9.26 -10.31
CA GLN A 36 11.60 -9.56 -9.03
C GLN A 36 10.61 -8.44 -8.70
N PRO A 37 9.38 -8.50 -9.25
CA PRO A 37 8.35 -7.50 -9.01
C PRO A 37 7.96 -7.44 -7.52
N ILE A 38 8.13 -6.27 -6.92
CA ILE A 38 7.89 -5.97 -5.51
C ILE A 38 7.25 -4.59 -5.43
N LEU A 39 6.28 -4.41 -4.55
CA LEU A 39 5.71 -3.09 -4.28
C LEU A 39 6.78 -2.16 -3.67
N PRO A 40 7.07 -0.99 -4.26
CA PRO A 40 7.92 0.00 -3.60
C PRO A 40 7.28 0.48 -2.30
N GLY A 41 8.05 0.55 -1.21
CA GLY A 41 7.49 0.85 0.11
C GLY A 41 6.75 2.20 0.20
N PHE A 42 7.16 3.21 -0.56
CA PHE A 42 6.49 4.52 -0.55
C PHE A 42 5.08 4.50 -1.15
N VAL A 43 4.76 3.49 -1.97
CA VAL A 43 3.45 3.36 -2.60
C VAL A 43 2.35 3.14 -1.57
N HIS A 44 2.69 2.64 -0.37
CA HIS A 44 1.75 2.62 0.75
C HIS A 44 1.22 4.02 1.11
N PHE A 45 2.05 5.06 1.02
CA PHE A 45 1.64 6.43 1.32
C PHE A 45 0.71 6.97 0.25
N GLU A 46 1.03 6.74 -1.02
CA GLU A 46 0.17 7.11 -2.16
C GLU A 46 -1.20 6.44 -2.05
N ILE A 47 -1.25 5.16 -1.68
CA ILE A 47 -2.52 4.42 -1.53
C ILE A 47 -3.33 5.00 -0.37
N VAL A 48 -2.75 5.24 0.81
CA VAL A 48 -3.57 5.78 1.91
C VAL A 48 -3.93 7.25 1.71
N ALA A 49 -3.12 8.03 0.99
CA ALA A 49 -3.48 9.38 0.57
C ALA A 49 -4.71 9.35 -0.34
N ASP A 50 -4.69 8.50 -1.37
CA ASP A 50 -5.77 8.33 -2.34
C ASP A 50 -7.05 7.74 -1.69
N VAL A 51 -6.91 6.64 -0.95
CA VAL A 51 -8.04 5.93 -0.35
C VAL A 51 -8.70 6.73 0.78
N PHE A 52 -7.92 7.39 1.65
CA PHE A 52 -8.46 8.10 2.82
C PHE A 52 -8.56 9.61 2.63
N ASP A 53 -8.34 10.12 1.41
CA ASP A 53 -8.38 11.55 1.06
C ASP A 53 -7.49 12.40 1.99
N LEU A 54 -6.21 12.01 2.08
CA LEU A 54 -5.24 12.62 2.99
C LEU A 54 -4.19 13.41 2.20
N ASP A 55 -3.94 14.63 2.65
CA ASP A 55 -2.75 15.39 2.24
C ASP A 55 -1.56 15.01 3.13
N ILE A 56 -0.68 14.16 2.61
CA ILE A 56 0.48 13.66 3.35
C ILE A 56 1.69 14.58 3.12
N THR A 57 1.94 15.47 4.06
CA THR A 57 3.10 16.38 4.00
C THR A 57 4.33 15.84 4.74
N THR A 58 4.12 14.95 5.71
CA THR A 58 5.16 14.45 6.61
C THR A 58 4.94 12.97 6.92
N ILE A 59 6.03 12.20 6.97
CA ILE A 59 6.03 10.83 7.48
C ILE A 59 6.98 10.80 8.68
N LYS A 60 6.43 10.65 9.89
CA LYS A 60 7.21 10.65 11.13
C LYS A 60 8.00 9.36 11.32
N LYS A 61 7.40 8.23 10.92
CA LYS A 61 8.00 6.90 11.06
C LYS A 61 7.40 5.97 10.00
N ALA A 62 8.24 5.12 9.43
CA ALA A 62 7.81 4.01 8.60
C ALA A 62 8.70 2.79 8.86
N LYS A 63 8.09 1.60 8.80
CA LYS A 63 8.77 0.31 8.91
C LYS A 63 8.15 -0.64 7.89
N PHE A 64 9.00 -1.28 7.10
CA PHE A 64 8.61 -2.32 6.14
C PHE A 64 9.29 -3.62 6.58
N THR A 65 8.50 -4.61 7.01
CA THR A 65 9.00 -5.86 7.58
C THR A 65 8.97 -7.01 6.60
N LYS A 66 8.12 -6.95 5.57
CA LYS A 66 7.99 -7.97 4.53
C LYS A 66 7.77 -7.33 3.17
N ILE A 67 8.21 -8.03 2.13
CA ILE A 67 7.94 -7.65 0.74
C ILE A 67 6.49 -7.98 0.38
N ILE A 68 5.95 -7.19 -0.55
CA ILE A 68 4.64 -7.41 -1.17
C ILE A 68 4.86 -7.59 -2.66
N THR A 69 4.18 -8.56 -3.25
CA THR A 69 4.29 -8.92 -4.68
C THR A 69 2.99 -8.59 -5.41
N PRO A 70 2.98 -8.64 -6.75
CA PRO A 70 1.75 -8.49 -7.54
C PRO A 70 0.65 -9.47 -7.13
N SER A 71 -0.59 -9.13 -7.50
CA SER A 71 -1.79 -9.94 -7.24
C SER A 71 -2.08 -10.25 -5.76
N GLN A 72 -1.43 -9.55 -4.83
CA GLN A 72 -1.70 -9.71 -3.40
C GLN A 72 -2.79 -8.76 -2.92
N THR A 73 -3.61 -9.24 -1.97
CA THR A 73 -4.60 -8.46 -1.25
C THR A 73 -3.99 -7.88 0.02
N ILE A 74 -4.06 -6.56 0.17
CA ILE A 74 -3.52 -5.82 1.30
C ILE A 74 -4.63 -5.12 2.07
N LYS A 75 -4.62 -5.30 3.39
CA LYS A 75 -5.46 -4.56 4.33
C LYS A 75 -4.66 -3.43 4.97
N TYR A 76 -5.20 -2.24 4.92
CA TYR A 76 -4.75 -1.07 5.67
C TYR A 76 -5.69 -0.86 6.84
N GLU A 77 -5.15 -0.81 8.05
CA GLU A 77 -5.87 -0.40 9.26
C GLU A 77 -5.39 0.98 9.67
N ARG A 78 -6.33 1.89 9.89
CA ARG A 78 -6.11 3.28 10.27
C ARG A 78 -6.56 3.51 11.71
N ASN A 79 -5.72 4.19 12.48
CA ASN A 79 -6.05 4.75 13.78
C ASN A 79 -5.43 6.16 13.86
N ASP A 80 -6.27 7.18 13.70
CA ASP A 80 -5.87 8.57 13.45
C ASP A 80 -4.86 8.68 12.29
N ASN A 81 -3.61 9.06 12.61
CA ASN A 81 -2.50 9.22 11.68
C ASN A 81 -1.56 8.01 11.67
N LYS A 82 -1.94 6.89 12.30
CA LYS A 82 -1.16 5.65 12.32
C LYS A 82 -1.81 4.62 11.41
N PHE A 83 -0.96 3.93 10.66
CA PHE A 83 -1.36 2.89 9.74
C PHE A 83 -0.60 1.61 10.02
N ARG A 84 -1.34 0.50 9.99
CA ARG A 84 -0.79 -0.86 9.99
C ARG A 84 -1.24 -1.54 8.71
N VAL A 85 -0.31 -2.24 8.07
CA VAL A 85 -0.52 -2.84 6.76
C VAL A 85 -0.33 -4.33 6.88
N PHE A 86 -1.31 -5.08 6.40
CA PHE A 86 -1.35 -6.53 6.50
C PHE A 86 -1.50 -7.15 5.11
N CYS A 87 -0.73 -8.22 4.88
CA CYS A 87 -0.99 -9.16 3.80
C CYS A 87 -1.45 -10.45 4.45
N GLN A 88 -2.69 -10.86 4.21
CA GLN A 88 -3.35 -11.92 5.00
C GLN A 88 -3.28 -11.56 6.50
N ASP A 89 -2.76 -12.45 7.35
CA ASP A 89 -2.65 -12.23 8.80
C ASP A 89 -1.29 -11.65 9.26
N ALA A 90 -0.38 -11.37 8.32
CA ALA A 90 0.95 -10.88 8.63
C ALA A 90 1.03 -9.36 8.49
N GLU A 91 1.47 -8.66 9.55
CA GLU A 91 1.87 -7.26 9.43
C GLU A 91 3.14 -7.15 8.57
N VAL A 92 3.02 -6.43 7.45
CA VAL A 92 4.07 -6.25 6.43
C VAL A 92 4.67 -4.84 6.47
N ALA A 93 3.90 -3.86 6.96
CA ALA A 93 4.38 -2.50 7.17
C ALA A 93 3.59 -1.78 8.26
N SER A 94 4.19 -0.75 8.84
CA SER A 94 3.50 0.22 9.69
C SER A 94 4.14 1.60 9.59
N PHE A 95 3.32 2.64 9.67
CA PHE A 95 3.78 4.01 9.54
C PHE A 95 2.89 5.02 10.27
N SER A 96 3.43 6.20 10.51
CA SER A 96 2.71 7.32 11.12
C SER A 96 3.00 8.62 10.39
N LEU A 97 1.93 9.36 10.10
CA LEU A 97 1.96 10.68 9.45
C LEU A 97 2.15 11.80 10.49
#